data_AF-A0A258QD28-F1
#
_entry.id   AF-A0A258QD28-F1
#
_cell.length_a   1.000
_cell.length_b   1.000
_cell.length_c   1.000
_cell.angle_alpha   90.00
_cell.angle_beta   90.00
_cell.angle_gamma   90.00
#
_symmetry.space_group_name_H-M   'P 1'
#
loop_
_entity.id
_entity.type
_entity.pdbx_description
1 polymer ?
#
loop_
_entity_poly.entity_id
_entity_poly.type
_entity_poly.pdbx_seq_one_letter_code
_entity_poly.pdbx_strand_id
1 'polypeptide(L)'
;MSENLKNNTPTPEPALNLAGKLARSFMRSKITALIMIALTLFGLMAFFITPRLYNPEIVVPGAQILVQRVGNSAQQIQEQVVKPLEAIMASIKGVDHTYGYAVNDMGIVTVSFKVGSDE
;
A
#
# COMPACT_ATOMS: atom_id res chain seq x y z
N MET A 1 5.20 -77.80 -21.01
CA MET A 1 4.80 -76.83 -22.05
C MET A 1 3.62 -76.05 -21.47
N SER A 2 3.82 -75.03 -20.62
CA SER A 2 4.37 -73.69 -20.94
C SER A 2 3.55 -73.10 -22.10
N GLU A 3 2.76 -72.04 -22.00
CA GLU A 3 2.71 -70.90 -21.10
C GLU A 3 1.25 -70.48 -20.90
N ASN A 4 0.85 -70.32 -19.65
CA ASN A 4 -0.36 -69.62 -19.26
C ASN A 4 0.12 -68.35 -18.55
N LEU A 5 -0.19 -67.17 -19.11
CA LEU A 5 -0.50 -65.92 -18.41
C LEU A 5 -0.47 -64.72 -19.38
N LYS A 6 -1.59 -64.52 -20.10
CA LYS A 6 -1.93 -63.18 -20.60
C LYS A 6 -2.41 -62.36 -19.41
N ASN A 7 -1.48 -61.65 -18.77
CA ASN A 7 -1.77 -60.73 -17.68
C ASN A 7 -2.26 -59.40 -18.25
N ASN A 8 -3.49 -59.39 -18.76
CA ASN A 8 -4.23 -58.15 -18.98
C ASN A 8 -4.98 -57.81 -17.68
N THR A 9 -4.23 -57.48 -16.62
CA THR A 9 -4.79 -56.75 -15.50
C THR A 9 -5.06 -55.32 -15.99
N PRO A 10 -6.32 -54.84 -15.98
CA PRO A 10 -6.56 -53.42 -16.20
C PRO A 10 -5.82 -52.67 -15.09
N THR A 11 -4.88 -51.80 -15.46
CA THR A 11 -4.22 -50.91 -14.51
C THR A 11 -5.31 -50.16 -13.73
N PRO A 12 -5.29 -50.17 -12.38
CA PRO A 12 -6.29 -49.45 -11.62
C PRO A 12 -6.20 -47.97 -11.99
N GLU A 13 -7.27 -47.39 -12.54
CA GLU A 13 -7.31 -45.95 -12.79
C GLU A 13 -6.93 -45.25 -11.48
N PRO A 14 -5.89 -44.39 -11.46
CA PRO A 14 -5.49 -43.73 -10.24
C PRO A 14 -6.70 -43.00 -9.67
N ALA A 15 -7.04 -43.28 -8.40
CA ALA A 15 -8.14 -42.61 -7.74
C ALA A 15 -7.89 -41.10 -7.77
N LEU A 16 -8.68 -40.38 -8.56
CA LEU A 16 -8.47 -38.95 -8.76
C LEU A 16 -8.77 -38.20 -7.46
N ASN A 17 -7.74 -37.57 -6.91
CA ASN A 17 -7.87 -36.58 -5.83
C ASN A 17 -8.75 -35.39 -6.29
N LEU A 18 -9.14 -34.52 -5.37
CA LEU A 18 -10.07 -33.40 -5.66
C LEU A 18 -9.61 -32.54 -6.85
N ALA A 19 -8.31 -32.22 -6.91
CA ALA A 19 -7.70 -31.50 -8.02
C ALA A 19 -7.80 -32.26 -9.36
N GLY A 20 -7.67 -33.59 -9.34
CA GLY A 20 -7.80 -34.44 -10.54
C GLY A 20 -9.23 -34.51 -11.07
N LYS A 21 -10.23 -34.51 -10.18
CA LYS A 21 -11.65 -34.44 -10.58
C LYS A 21 -12.00 -33.10 -11.23
N LEU A 22 -11.49 -32.00 -10.67
CA LEU A 22 -11.59 -30.66 -11.26
C LEU A 22 -10.90 -30.62 -12.64
N ALA A 23 -9.65 -31.05 -12.73
CA ALA A 23 -8.91 -31.06 -13.99
C ALA A 23 -9.63 -31.88 -15.09
N ARG A 24 -10.16 -33.05 -14.75
CA ARG A 24 -10.95 -33.89 -15.70
C ARG A 24 -12.20 -33.16 -16.19
N SER A 25 -12.85 -32.36 -15.35
CA SER A 25 -14.00 -31.52 -15.72
C SER A 25 -13.62 -30.37 -16.67
N PHE A 26 -12.48 -29.72 -16.44
CA PHE A 26 -12.00 -28.61 -17.29
C PHE A 26 -11.42 -29.09 -18.63
N MET A 27 -10.77 -30.25 -18.68
CA MET A 27 -10.12 -30.75 -19.91
C MET A 27 -11.08 -31.04 -21.06
N ARG A 28 -12.31 -31.47 -20.77
CA ARG A 28 -13.29 -31.87 -21.80
C ARG A 28 -14.36 -30.81 -22.06
N SER A 29 -14.34 -29.71 -21.31
CA SER A 29 -15.39 -28.69 -21.37
C SER A 29 -15.01 -27.49 -22.24
N LYS A 30 -15.90 -27.13 -23.17
CA LYS A 30 -15.81 -25.88 -23.96
C LYS A 30 -15.90 -24.62 -23.07
N ILE A 31 -16.43 -24.76 -21.85
CA ILE A 31 -16.52 -23.68 -20.85
C ILE A 31 -15.13 -23.19 -20.44
N THR A 32 -14.11 -24.05 -20.43
CA THR A 32 -12.74 -23.64 -20.07
C THR A 32 -12.21 -22.56 -21.02
N ALA A 33 -12.45 -22.70 -22.33
CA ALA A 33 -12.08 -21.70 -23.31
C ALA A 33 -12.83 -20.38 -23.13
N LEU A 34 -14.13 -20.44 -22.80
CA LEU A 34 -14.93 -19.26 -22.51
C LEU A 34 -14.44 -18.53 -21.25
N ILE A 35 -14.10 -19.27 -20.19
CA ILE A 35 -13.55 -18.70 -18.96
C ILE A 35 -12.20 -18.03 -19.23
N MET A 36 -11.32 -18.66 -20.01
CA MET A 36 -10.05 -18.04 -20.39
C MET A 36 -10.27 -16.71 -21.10
N ILE A 37 -11.17 -16.66 -22.11
CA ILE A 37 -11.49 -15.42 -22.81
C ILE A 37 -12.07 -14.37 -21.86
N ALA A 38 -13.01 -14.76 -20.99
CA ALA A 38 -13.63 -13.85 -20.03
C ALA A 38 -12.59 -13.24 -19.07
N LEU A 39 -11.69 -14.05 -18.53
CA LEU A 39 -10.61 -13.58 -17.64
C LEU A 39 -9.61 -12.70 -18.38
N THR A 40 -9.27 -13.02 -19.63
CA THR A 40 -8.41 -12.17 -20.46
C THR A 40 -9.06 -10.81 -20.71
N LEU A 41 -10.34 -10.78 -21.10
CA LEU A 41 -11.06 -9.53 -21.34
C LEU A 41 -11.21 -8.71 -20.05
N PHE A 42 -11.49 -9.36 -18.93
CA PHE A 42 -11.55 -8.70 -17.63
C PHE A 42 -10.19 -8.11 -17.23
N GLY A 43 -9.10 -8.84 -17.43
CA GLY A 43 -7.74 -8.36 -17.16
C GLY A 43 -7.36 -7.17 -18.06
N LEU A 44 -7.70 -7.24 -19.35
CA LEU A 44 -7.50 -6.12 -20.28
C LEU A 44 -8.30 -4.89 -19.85
N MET A 45 -9.57 -5.07 -19.49
CA MET A 45 -10.43 -4.00 -18.99
C MET A 45 -9.83 -3.36 -17.73
N ALA A 46 -9.41 -4.18 -16.75
CA ALA A 46 -8.76 -3.68 -15.53
C ALA A 46 -7.49 -2.90 -15.84
N PHE A 47 -6.67 -3.37 -16.79
CA PHE A 47 -5.45 -2.67 -17.21
C PHE A 47 -5.73 -1.29 -17.79
N PHE A 48 -6.81 -1.12 -18.57
CA PHE A 48 -7.19 0.17 -19.13
C PHE A 48 -7.84 1.11 -18.11
N ILE A 49 -8.58 0.56 -17.13
CA ILE A 49 -9.29 1.36 -16.12
C ILE A 49 -8.39 1.75 -14.93
N THR A 50 -7.32 1.00 -14.66
CA THR A 50 -6.45 1.25 -13.50
C THR A 50 -5.77 2.63 -13.62
N PRO A 51 -6.08 3.58 -12.71
CA PRO A 51 -5.47 4.90 -12.74
C PRO A 51 -3.98 4.77 -12.42
N ARG A 52 -3.16 5.50 -13.17
CA ARG A 52 -1.70 5.56 -12.94
C ARG A 52 -1.36 6.93 -12.42
N LEU A 53 -0.81 6.99 -11.22
CA LEU A 53 -0.27 8.21 -10.65
C LEU A 53 1.22 8.27 -10.98
N TYR A 54 1.69 9.39 -11.54
CA TYR A 54 3.11 9.60 -11.86
C TYR A 54 3.95 9.66 -10.58
N ASN A 55 3.41 10.31 -9.55
CA ASN A 55 3.97 10.34 -8.22
C ASN A 55 2.96 9.66 -7.27
N PRO A 56 3.38 8.69 -6.44
CA PRO A 56 2.52 8.22 -5.37
C PRO A 56 2.17 9.42 -4.47
N GLU A 57 0.91 9.55 -4.09
CA GLU A 57 0.51 10.58 -3.14
C GLU A 57 1.06 10.20 -1.75
N ILE A 58 2.02 10.98 -1.26
CA ILE A 58 2.57 10.80 0.08
C ILE A 58 1.82 11.76 1.00
N VAL A 59 0.81 11.25 1.69
CA VAL A 59 0.12 12.00 2.74
C VAL A 59 1.00 12.01 3.98
N VAL A 60 1.80 13.07 4.15
CA VAL A 60 2.55 13.29 5.40
C VAL A 60 1.59 13.94 6.40
N PRO A 61 1.23 13.28 7.50
CA PRO A 61 0.47 13.94 8.56
C PRO A 61 1.31 15.09 9.11
N GLY A 62 0.78 16.31 9.02
CA GLY A 62 1.49 17.49 9.46
C GLY A 62 0.56 18.54 10.03
N ALA A 63 1.06 19.30 10.99
CA ALA A 63 0.37 20.44 11.58
C ALA A 63 1.21 21.70 11.39
N GLN A 64 0.54 22.82 11.11
CA GLN A 64 1.18 24.13 11.03
C GLN A 64 0.64 25.02 12.15
N ILE A 65 1.55 25.53 12.97
CA ILE A 65 1.27 26.39 14.11
C ILE A 65 1.74 27.80 13.75
N LEU A 66 0.80 28.74 13.73
CA LEU A 66 1.06 30.16 13.46
C LEU A 66 0.88 30.94 14.75
N VAL A 67 1.91 31.68 15.15
CA VAL A 67 1.89 32.51 16.36
C VAL A 67 2.18 33.95 15.96
N GLN A 68 1.21 34.83 16.19
CA GLN A 68 1.34 36.25 15.91
C GLN A 68 1.68 37.01 17.19
N ARG A 69 2.69 37.86 17.11
CA ARG A 69 3.10 38.73 18.21
C ARG A 69 3.63 40.04 17.65
N VAL A 70 2.72 41.01 17.55
CA VAL A 70 2.93 42.32 16.93
C VAL A 70 3.90 43.17 17.76
N GLY A 71 4.78 43.90 17.07
CA GLY A 71 5.77 44.82 17.66
C GLY A 71 7.12 44.16 17.97
N ASN A 72 7.37 42.94 17.49
CA ASN A 72 8.60 42.20 17.75
C ASN A 72 9.39 41.96 16.46
N SER A 73 10.72 42.10 16.56
CA SER A 73 11.61 41.77 15.45
C SER A 73 11.66 40.26 15.23
N ALA A 74 11.94 39.84 13.99
CA ALA A 74 12.09 38.43 13.63
C ALA A 74 13.07 37.67 14.54
N GLN A 75 14.16 38.31 14.97
CA GLN A 75 15.14 37.70 15.86
C GLN A 75 14.57 37.40 17.25
N GLN A 76 13.76 38.31 17.80
CA GLN A 76 13.11 38.10 19.09
C GLN A 76 12.03 37.00 19.00
N ILE A 77 11.28 36.95 17.90
CA ILE A 77 10.29 35.88 17.66
C ILE A 77 10.98 34.52 17.52
N GLN A 78 12.13 34.46 16.85
CA GLN A 78 12.88 33.21 16.69
C GLN A 78 13.30 32.64 18.06
N GLU A 79 13.85 33.48 18.93
CA GLU A 79 14.38 33.05 20.23
C GLU A 79 13.29 32.77 21.26
N GLN A 80 12.23 33.58 21.27
CA GLN A 80 11.21 33.52 22.33
C GLN A 80 9.99 32.66 21.96
N VAL A 81 9.74 32.42 20.67
CA VAL A 81 8.55 31.70 20.20
C VAL A 81 8.96 30.45 19.42
N VAL A 82 9.71 30.61 18.32
CA VAL A 82 9.98 29.50 17.38
C VAL A 82 10.83 28.42 18.05
N LYS A 83 12.01 28.76 18.59
CA LYS A 83 12.90 27.79 19.27
C LYS A 83 12.23 26.99 20.40
N PRO A 84 11.57 27.62 21.39
CA PRO A 84 10.92 26.85 22.45
C PRO A 84 9.77 26.00 21.91
N LEU A 85 9.00 26.51 20.94
CA LEU A 85 7.91 25.75 20.34
C LEU A 85 8.42 24.52 19.57
N GLU A 86 9.48 24.67 18.78
CA GLU A 86 10.16 23.54 18.11
C GLU A 86 10.63 22.49 19.13
N ALA A 87 11.27 22.91 20.23
CA ALA A 87 11.77 21.98 21.24
C ALA A 87 10.66 21.17 21.93
N ILE A 88 9.52 21.82 22.23
CA ILE A 88 8.37 21.14 22.82
C ILE A 88 7.76 20.17 21.81
N MET A 89 7.57 20.61 20.56
CA MET A 89 6.98 19.76 19.51
C MET A 89 7.86 18.57 19.18
N ALA A 90 9.18 18.74 19.11
CA ALA A 90 10.14 17.67 18.85
C ALA A 90 10.15 16.60 19.96
N SER A 91 9.68 16.95 21.16
CA SER A 91 9.59 16.02 22.29
C SER A 91 8.31 15.16 22.26
N ILE A 92 7.35 15.47 21.39
CA ILE A 92 6.08 14.73 21.28
C ILE A 92 6.31 13.40 20.57
N LYS A 93 5.86 12.31 21.17
CA LYS A 93 5.92 10.96 20.57
C LYS A 93 5.11 10.96 19.26
N GLY A 94 5.76 10.57 18.16
CA GLY A 94 5.14 10.50 16.84
C GLY A 94 5.56 11.64 15.89
N VAL A 95 6.22 12.68 16.40
CA VAL A 95 6.83 13.72 15.57
C VAL A 95 8.10 13.16 14.90
N ASP A 96 8.23 13.45 13.62
CA ASP A 96 9.38 13.05 12.81
C ASP A 96 10.31 14.24 12.56
N HIS A 97 9.78 15.32 12.00
CA HIS A 97 10.54 16.55 11.76
C HIS A 97 9.76 17.79 12.19
N THR A 98 10.46 18.75 12.79
CA THR A 98 9.95 20.09 13.10
C THR A 98 10.80 21.13 12.42
N TYR A 99 10.17 22.07 11.73
CA TYR A 99 10.85 23.21 11.13
C TYR A 99 10.01 24.47 11.29
N GLY A 100 10.62 25.53 11.80
CA GLY A 100 10.00 26.82 11.94
C GLY A 100 10.89 27.96 11.46
N TYR A 101 10.24 29.06 11.12
CA TYR A 101 10.89 30.30 10.74
C TYR A 101 10.11 31.48 11.34
N ALA A 102 10.85 32.53 11.68
CA ALA A 102 10.31 33.77 12.18
C ALA A 102 10.34 34.85 11.10
N VAL A 103 9.25 35.58 11.00
CA VAL A 103 9.15 36.86 10.30
C VAL A 103 8.83 37.94 11.33
N ASN A 104 8.95 39.21 10.95
CA ASN A 104 8.51 40.29 11.84
C ASN A 104 7.04 40.07 12.21
N ASP A 105 6.72 40.26 13.48
CA ASP A 105 5.37 40.11 14.04
C ASP A 105 4.76 38.68 14.02
N MET A 106 5.44 37.66 13.46
CA MET A 106 4.87 36.32 13.33
C MET A 106 5.93 35.21 13.30
N GLY A 107 5.66 34.11 14.01
CA GLY A 107 6.42 32.86 13.93
C GLY A 107 5.56 31.75 13.33
N ILE A 108 6.16 30.95 12.45
CA ILE A 108 5.52 29.80 11.81
C ILE A 108 6.32 28.56 12.16
N VAL A 109 5.67 27.53 12.70
CA VAL A 109 6.29 26.22 13.00
C VAL A 109 5.48 25.13 12.32
N THR A 110 6.16 24.29 11.54
CA THR A 110 5.58 23.14 10.85
C THR A 110 6.11 21.86 11.50
N VAL A 111 5.19 20.96 11.84
CA VAL A 111 5.48 19.67 12.46
C VAL A 111 5.00 18.59 11.51
N SER A 112 5.86 17.65 11.14
CA SER A 112 5.49 16.42 10.45
C SER A 112 5.54 15.23 11.40
N PHE A 113 4.57 14.34 11.27
CA PHE A 113 4.45 13.12 12.05
C PHE A 113 4.88 11.91 11.23
N LYS A 114 5.25 10.83 11.92
CA LYS A 114 5.65 9.56 11.29
C LYS A 114 4.47 8.90 10.59
N VAL A 115 4.69 8.52 9.33
CA VAL A 115 3.73 7.80 8.49
C VAL A 115 3.47 6.41 9.07
N GLY A 116 2.19 6.03 9.20
CA GLY A 116 1.79 4.72 9.72
C GLY A 116 1.81 4.59 11.24
N SER A 117 1.91 5.71 11.96
CA SER A 117 1.52 5.74 13.38
C SER A 117 0.00 5.75 13.39
N ASP A 118 -0.62 4.60 13.70
CA ASP A 118 -2.06 4.51 13.94
C ASP A 118 -2.47 5.61 14.94
N GLU A 119 -3.66 6.17 14.70
CA GLU A 119 -4.27 7.32 15.39
C GLU A 119 -3.99 7.43 16.89
#